data_AF-A0A952N4X7-F1
#
_entry.id   AF-A0A952N4X7-F1
#
_cell.length_a   1.000
_cell.length_b   1.000
_cell.length_c   1.000
_cell.angle_alpha   90.00
_cell.angle_beta   90.00
_cell.angle_gamma   90.00
#
_symmetry.space_group_name_H-M   'P 1'
#
loop_
_entity.id
_entity.type
_entity.pdbx_description
1 polymer ?
#
loop_
_entity_poly.entity_id
_entity_poly.type
_entity_poly.pdbx_seq_one_letter_code
_entity_poly.pdbx_strand_id
1 'polypeptide(L)'
;MIKLAIALLTTTFADTTTSLEQKACDHFFSDIFRKEYAGYKVVEFDNQTDTAKYWGIVYGCKNWDEKTKEQIVSATPDKSTVVTVSLNDLKIKKMRTNSNRLKIHVSSKIRVGNNYFVLIGTYRKLRFAEYFYVELDHAGNIIGTCKKGEII
;
A
#
# COMPACT_ATOMS: atom_id res chain seq x y z
N MET A 1 51.74 10.75 27.54
CA MET A 1 50.39 10.39 28.03
C MET A 1 49.38 10.71 26.92
N ILE A 2 48.95 9.71 26.15
CA ILE A 2 47.93 9.88 25.11
C ILE A 2 46.63 9.28 25.65
N LYS A 3 45.63 10.12 25.90
CA LYS A 3 44.27 9.71 26.26
C LYS A 3 43.58 9.26 24.98
N LEU A 4 43.47 7.96 24.79
CA LEU A 4 42.69 7.36 23.70
C LEU A 4 41.21 7.43 24.09
N ALA A 5 40.51 8.44 23.57
CA ALA A 5 39.06 8.53 23.68
C ALA A 5 38.44 7.48 22.74
N ILE A 6 38.03 6.34 23.30
CA ILE A 6 37.23 5.35 22.59
C ILE A 6 35.81 5.91 22.51
N ALA A 7 35.50 6.57 21.40
CA ALA A 7 34.12 6.86 21.04
C ALA A 7 33.45 5.54 20.64
N LEU A 8 32.69 4.97 21.58
CA LEU A 8 31.81 3.84 21.30
C LEU A 8 30.69 4.35 20.37
N LEU A 9 30.87 4.16 19.06
CA LEU A 9 29.78 4.22 18.09
C LEU A 9 28.87 3.01 18.36
N THR A 10 27.90 3.19 19.25
CA THR A 10 26.75 2.30 19.33
C THR A 10 25.90 2.54 18.09
N THR A 11 26.24 1.85 16.99
CA THR A 11 25.33 1.67 15.87
C THR A 11 24.16 0.84 16.39
N THR A 12 23.14 1.52 16.89
CA THR A 12 21.83 0.91 17.11
C THR A 12 21.35 0.45 15.74
N PHE A 13 21.47 -0.84 15.46
CA PHE A 13 20.64 -1.52 14.46
C PHE A 13 19.21 -1.42 14.97
N ALA A 14 18.57 -0.26 14.73
CA ALA A 14 17.14 -0.16 14.82
C ALA A 14 16.62 -1.06 13.69
N ASP A 15 16.13 -2.25 14.05
CA ASP A 15 15.27 -3.03 13.18
C ASP A 15 14.15 -2.09 12.72
N THR A 16 14.29 -1.52 11.52
CA THR A 16 13.24 -0.75 10.90
C THR A 16 12.14 -1.74 10.56
N THR A 17 11.25 -2.00 11.50
CA THR A 17 10.05 -2.81 11.25
C THR A 17 9.31 -2.18 10.08
N THR A 18 9.38 -2.83 8.92
CA THR A 18 8.72 -2.39 7.70
C THR A 18 7.23 -2.21 7.96
N SER A 19 6.66 -1.06 7.59
CA SER A 19 5.23 -0.80 7.77
C SER A 19 4.39 -1.81 6.99
N LEU A 20 3.17 -2.08 7.46
CA LEU A 20 2.28 -3.02 6.77
C LEU A 20 1.88 -2.50 5.38
N GLU A 21 1.78 -1.18 5.25
CA GLU A 21 1.58 -0.48 3.98
C GLU A 21 2.76 -0.71 3.03
N GLN A 22 4.00 -0.67 3.52
CA GLN A 22 5.19 -1.00 2.71
C GLN A 22 5.18 -2.48 2.30
N LYS A 23 4.87 -3.41 3.22
CA LYS A 23 4.76 -4.84 2.87
C LYS A 23 3.71 -5.10 1.79
N ALA A 24 2.54 -4.47 1.90
CA ALA A 24 1.49 -4.55 0.88
C ALA A 24 1.93 -3.93 -0.46
N CYS A 25 2.63 -2.80 -0.40
CA CYS A 25 3.20 -2.14 -1.58
C CYS A 25 4.22 -3.03 -2.29
N ASP A 26 5.15 -3.63 -1.54
CA ASP A 26 6.17 -4.53 -2.06
C ASP A 26 5.54 -5.76 -2.75
N HIS A 27 4.56 -6.39 -2.11
CA HIS A 27 3.80 -7.49 -2.71
C HIS A 27 3.07 -7.08 -3.98
N PHE A 28 2.42 -5.91 -3.97
CA PHE A 28 1.76 -5.41 -5.17
C PHE A 28 2.75 -5.22 -6.31
N PHE A 29 3.90 -4.58 -6.09
CA PHE A 29 4.85 -4.33 -7.17
C PHE A 29 5.59 -5.58 -7.64
N SER A 30 5.84 -6.55 -6.76
CA SER A 30 6.52 -7.80 -7.11
C SER A 30 5.61 -8.81 -7.80
N ASP A 31 4.39 -9.01 -7.30
CA ASP A 31 3.53 -10.12 -7.74
C ASP A 31 2.38 -9.66 -8.65
N ILE A 32 1.71 -8.57 -8.28
CA ILE A 32 0.50 -8.12 -8.96
C ILE A 32 0.84 -7.25 -10.17
N PHE A 33 1.69 -6.25 -9.97
CA PHE A 33 2.00 -5.24 -10.98
C PHE A 33 2.69 -5.85 -12.18
N ARG A 34 3.66 -6.73 -11.95
CA ARG A 34 4.38 -7.42 -13.02
C ARG A 34 3.48 -8.30 -13.87
N LYS A 35 2.41 -8.84 -13.29
CA LYS A 35 1.44 -9.66 -14.01
C LYS A 35 0.40 -8.83 -14.77
N GLU A 36 -0.22 -7.87 -14.10
CA GLU A 36 -1.36 -7.11 -14.62
C GLU A 36 -0.93 -5.91 -15.49
N TYR A 37 0.29 -5.39 -15.28
CA TYR A 37 0.79 -4.15 -15.90
C TYR A 37 2.19 -4.31 -16.51
N ALA A 38 2.55 -5.51 -16.97
CA ALA A 38 3.87 -5.84 -17.54
C ALA A 38 4.36 -4.86 -18.65
N GLY A 39 3.44 -4.24 -19.40
CA GLY A 39 3.78 -3.32 -20.49
C GLY A 39 4.15 -1.89 -20.04
N TYR A 40 4.03 -1.55 -18.76
CA TYR A 40 4.25 -0.19 -18.29
C TYR A 40 5.72 0.04 -17.93
N LYS A 41 6.34 1.03 -18.58
CA LYS A 41 7.71 1.48 -18.26
C LYS A 41 7.75 2.71 -17.35
N VAL A 42 6.62 3.40 -17.19
CA VAL A 42 6.50 4.62 -16.39
C VAL A 42 5.15 4.63 -15.69
N VAL A 43 5.15 4.83 -14.38
CA VAL A 43 3.94 5.04 -13.57
C VAL A 43 4.08 6.31 -12.73
N GLU A 44 2.93 6.81 -12.31
CA GLU A 44 2.85 7.89 -11.34
C GLU A 44 2.45 7.32 -9.98
N PHE A 45 3.26 7.59 -8.97
CA PHE A 45 3.11 7.06 -7.63
C PHE A 45 3.14 8.21 -6.63
N ASP A 46 2.23 8.18 -5.68
CA ASP A 46 2.34 9.00 -4.47
C ASP A 46 2.97 8.15 -3.37
N ASN A 47 4.04 8.66 -2.78
CA ASN A 47 4.76 7.94 -1.74
C ASN A 47 4.15 8.14 -0.35
N GLN A 48 3.18 9.04 -0.20
CA GLN A 48 2.39 9.18 1.02
C GLN A 48 1.12 8.35 0.92
N THR A 49 0.81 7.59 1.97
CA THR A 49 -0.41 6.80 1.98
C THR A 49 -1.64 7.68 2.17
N ASP A 50 -2.71 7.39 1.43
CA ASP A 50 -3.97 8.11 1.51
C ASP A 50 -4.73 7.74 2.79
N THR A 51 -5.32 8.72 3.48
CA THR A 51 -6.13 8.54 4.68
C THR A 51 -7.63 8.70 4.42
N ALA A 52 -8.04 8.87 3.16
CA ALA A 52 -9.44 8.94 2.78
C ALA A 52 -10.18 7.63 3.13
N LYS A 53 -11.44 7.75 3.56
CA LYS A 53 -12.29 6.61 3.92
C LYS A 53 -12.99 6.03 2.69
N TYR A 54 -12.22 5.43 1.78
CA TYR A 54 -12.76 4.74 0.61
C TYR A 54 -12.58 3.21 0.71
N TRP A 55 -13.45 2.56 1.49
CA TRP A 55 -13.35 1.12 1.78
C TRP A 55 -14.55 0.30 1.31
N GLY A 56 -15.63 0.91 0.84
CA GLY A 56 -16.82 0.17 0.37
C GLY A 56 -16.53 -0.82 -0.76
N ILE A 57 -15.49 -0.57 -1.56
CA ILE A 57 -15.09 -1.44 -2.67
C ILE A 57 -14.66 -2.85 -2.23
N VAL A 58 -14.25 -3.03 -0.96
CA VAL A 58 -13.83 -4.34 -0.44
C VAL A 58 -14.99 -5.31 -0.25
N TYR A 59 -16.24 -4.83 -0.27
CA TYR A 59 -17.41 -5.69 -0.16
C TYR A 59 -17.55 -6.66 -1.33
N GLY A 60 -17.00 -6.34 -2.50
CA GLY A 60 -16.97 -7.27 -3.60
C GLY A 60 -16.01 -8.45 -3.40
N CYS A 61 -15.07 -8.37 -2.45
CA CYS A 61 -13.96 -9.31 -2.36
C CYS A 61 -14.28 -10.61 -1.65
N LYS A 62 -15.17 -10.56 -0.66
CA LYS A 62 -15.58 -11.72 0.13
C LYS A 62 -17.03 -11.56 0.56
N ASN A 63 -17.65 -12.67 0.91
CA ASN A 63 -18.94 -12.64 1.60
C ASN A 63 -18.68 -12.28 3.07
N TRP A 64 -18.70 -10.99 3.36
CA TRP A 64 -18.55 -10.46 4.72
C TRP A 64 -19.86 -10.61 5.49
N ASP A 65 -19.76 -11.00 6.76
CA ASP A 65 -20.88 -10.85 7.69
C ASP A 65 -21.13 -9.36 7.99
N GLU A 66 -22.35 -9.02 8.42
CA GLU A 66 -22.76 -7.63 8.65
C GLU A 66 -21.90 -6.92 9.69
N LYS A 67 -21.50 -7.61 10.76
CA LYS A 67 -20.63 -7.02 11.79
C LYS A 67 -19.26 -6.65 11.22
N THR A 68 -18.69 -7.49 10.37
CA THR A 68 -17.41 -7.18 9.71
C THR A 68 -17.55 -6.02 8.71
N LYS A 69 -18.65 -5.94 7.97
CA LYS A 69 -18.94 -4.78 7.10
C LYS A 69 -19.02 -3.48 7.87
N GLU A 70 -19.74 -3.48 9.00
CA GLU A 70 -19.83 -2.32 9.90
C GLU A 70 -18.46 -1.90 10.42
N GLN A 71 -17.62 -2.85 10.81
CA GLN A 71 -16.24 -2.55 11.23
C GLN A 71 -15.41 -1.93 10.10
N ILE A 72 -15.54 -2.41 8.86
CA ILE A 72 -14.84 -1.84 7.69
C ILE A 72 -15.26 -0.39 7.46
N VAL A 73 -16.56 -0.08 7.47
CA VAL A 73 -17.06 1.28 7.23
C VAL A 73 -16.75 2.23 8.38
N SER A 74 -16.77 1.74 9.62
CA SER A 74 -16.44 2.55 10.79
C SER A 74 -14.95 2.68 11.04
N ALA A 75 -14.12 1.80 10.43
CA ALA A 75 -12.69 1.85 10.57
C ALA A 75 -12.13 3.22 10.17
N THR A 76 -11.17 3.68 10.96
CA THR A 76 -10.44 4.91 10.67
C THR A 76 -9.06 4.51 10.19
N PRO A 77 -8.65 4.92 8.97
CA PRO A 77 -7.31 4.68 8.49
C PRO A 77 -6.29 5.22 9.48
N ASP A 78 -5.18 4.50 9.63
CA ASP A 78 -4.04 4.98 10.39
C ASP A 78 -3.48 6.28 9.79
N LYS A 79 -2.56 6.92 10.52
CA LYS A 79 -1.85 8.09 10.02
C LYS A 79 -1.11 7.74 8.72
N SER A 80 -1.06 8.73 7.83
CA SER A 80 -0.28 8.64 6.60
C SER A 80 1.17 8.26 6.90
N THR A 81 1.71 7.36 6.10
CA THR A 81 3.08 6.88 6.19
C THR A 81 3.74 6.94 4.82
N VAL A 82 5.07 6.97 4.82
CA VAL A 82 5.84 6.94 3.58
C VAL A 82 6.05 5.49 3.16
N VAL A 83 5.69 5.21 1.90
CA VAL A 83 6.02 3.96 1.21
C VAL A 83 6.97 4.25 0.05
N THR A 84 7.87 3.31 -0.21
CA THR A 84 8.91 3.42 -1.23
C THR A 84 8.75 2.30 -2.24
N VAL A 85 9.16 2.57 -3.48
CA VAL A 85 9.11 1.59 -4.56
C VAL A 85 10.43 1.69 -5.31
N SER A 86 11.11 0.57 -5.43
CA SER A 86 12.31 0.44 -6.24
C SER A 86 12.18 -0.78 -7.14
N LEU A 87 12.02 -0.52 -8.44
CA LEU A 87 11.97 -1.53 -9.48
C LEU A 87 12.92 -1.09 -10.60
N ASN A 88 13.90 -1.93 -10.93
CA ASN A 88 14.97 -1.59 -11.88
C ASN A 88 14.46 -1.24 -13.29
N ASP A 89 13.34 -1.82 -13.68
CA ASP A 89 12.72 -1.72 -15.01
C ASP A 89 11.52 -0.76 -15.08
N LEU A 90 11.18 -0.09 -13.97
CA LEU A 90 10.03 0.80 -13.88
C LEU A 90 10.43 2.20 -13.43
N LYS A 91 10.17 3.21 -14.27
CA LYS A 91 10.37 4.60 -13.88
C LYS A 91 9.20 5.11 -13.04
N ILE A 92 9.44 5.34 -11.76
CA ILE A 92 8.49 5.98 -10.86
C ILE A 92 8.57 7.50 -11.00
N LYS A 93 7.42 8.16 -11.20
CA LYS A 93 7.30 9.62 -11.21
C LYS A 93 6.34 10.09 -10.13
N LYS A 94 6.57 11.30 -9.60
CA LYS A 94 5.59 11.97 -8.75
C LYS A 94 4.27 12.14 -9.50
N MET A 95 3.16 11.87 -8.80
CA MET A 95 1.81 11.97 -9.35
C MET A 95 1.47 13.40 -9.80
N ARG A 96 0.76 13.52 -10.92
CA ARG A 96 0.26 14.79 -11.47
C ARG A 96 -1.23 14.69 -11.79
N THR A 97 -1.99 15.73 -11.47
CA THR A 97 -3.44 15.78 -11.68
C THR A 97 -3.83 15.55 -13.15
N ASN A 98 -3.14 16.20 -14.08
CA ASN A 98 -3.48 16.20 -15.52
C ASN A 98 -2.73 15.16 -16.36
N SER A 99 -2.16 14.12 -15.74
CA SER A 99 -1.47 13.05 -16.46
C SER A 99 -2.41 11.93 -16.87
N ASN A 100 -2.19 11.38 -18.07
CA ASN A 100 -2.83 10.16 -18.58
C ASN A 100 -2.03 8.88 -18.24
N ARG A 101 -0.94 8.98 -17.49
CA ARG A 101 -0.18 7.80 -17.02
C ARG A 101 -1.01 7.00 -16.04
N LEU A 102 -0.69 5.72 -15.89
CA LEU A 102 -1.21 4.90 -14.80
C LEU A 102 -0.74 5.50 -13.47
N LYS A 103 -1.71 5.79 -12.62
CA LYS A 103 -1.51 6.31 -11.28
C LYS A 103 -1.73 5.20 -10.29
N ILE A 104 -0.88 5.12 -9.28
CA ILE A 104 -0.94 4.12 -8.22
C ILE A 104 -0.92 4.87 -6.89
N HIS A 105 -1.89 4.57 -6.03
CA HIS A 105 -1.95 5.09 -4.66
C HIS A 105 -2.06 3.91 -3.69
N VAL A 106 -1.53 4.10 -2.49
CA VAL A 106 -1.62 3.14 -1.38
C VAL A 106 -2.40 3.82 -0.27
N SER A 107 -3.42 3.17 0.28
CA SER A 107 -4.13 3.68 1.45
C SER A 107 -3.37 3.36 2.73
N SER A 108 -3.59 4.18 3.74
CA SER A 108 -3.14 3.88 5.10
C SER A 108 -3.96 2.71 5.61
N LYS A 109 -3.35 1.80 6.36
CA LYS A 109 -4.05 0.58 6.75
C LYS A 109 -5.26 0.88 7.63
N ILE A 110 -6.25 0.00 7.56
CA ILE A 110 -7.29 -0.10 8.59
C ILE A 110 -7.13 -1.42 9.34
N ARG A 111 -7.60 -1.43 10.59
CA ARG A 111 -7.71 -2.66 11.39
C ARG A 111 -9.17 -3.10 11.45
N VAL A 112 -9.42 -4.37 11.14
CA VAL A 112 -10.74 -5.01 11.32
C VAL A 112 -10.52 -6.35 12.02
N GLY A 113 -11.08 -6.48 13.22
CA GLY A 113 -10.73 -7.58 14.13
C GLY A 113 -9.22 -7.65 14.42
N ASN A 114 -8.61 -8.78 14.07
CA ASN A 114 -7.18 -9.06 14.26
C ASN A 114 -6.34 -8.87 12.99
N ASN A 115 -6.97 -8.47 11.89
CA ASN A 115 -6.31 -8.32 10.60
C ASN A 115 -6.18 -6.85 10.23
N TYR A 116 -5.22 -6.60 9.35
CA TYR A 116 -4.96 -5.30 8.76
C TYR A 116 -5.24 -5.34 7.27
N PHE A 117 -5.72 -4.22 6.74
CA PHE A 117 -6.10 -4.13 5.35
C PHE A 117 -5.47 -2.89 4.74
N VAL A 118 -4.85 -3.07 3.58
CA VAL A 118 -4.27 -2.01 2.77
C VAL A 118 -4.92 -2.06 1.39
N LEU A 119 -5.39 -0.92 0.91
CA LEU A 119 -5.96 -0.78 -0.42
C LEU A 119 -4.91 -0.15 -1.34
N ILE A 120 -4.71 -0.73 -2.51
CA ILE A 120 -3.84 -0.17 -3.54
C ILE A 120 -4.69 0.10 -4.75
N GLY A 121 -4.96 1.36 -5.03
CA GLY A 121 -5.75 1.72 -6.20
C GLY A 121 -4.86 2.12 -7.36
N THR A 122 -5.21 1.60 -8.52
CA THR A 122 -4.58 1.90 -9.79
C THR A 122 -5.63 2.51 -10.71
N TYR A 123 -5.31 3.62 -11.36
CA TYR A 123 -6.30 4.28 -12.21
C TYR A 123 -5.67 5.08 -13.33
N ARG A 124 -6.45 5.28 -14.39
CA ARG A 124 -6.16 6.24 -15.46
C ARG A 124 -7.30 7.25 -15.50
N LYS A 125 -6.98 8.50 -15.80
CA LYS A 125 -7.97 9.58 -15.96
C LYS A 125 -9.06 9.14 -16.98
N LEU A 126 -10.34 9.25 -16.58
CA LEU A 126 -11.54 9.04 -17.41
C LEU A 126 -11.69 7.63 -18.01
N ARG A 127 -11.38 6.58 -17.22
CA ARG A 127 -11.49 5.19 -17.70
C ARG A 127 -11.99 4.26 -16.61
N PHE A 128 -11.07 3.71 -15.84
CA PHE A 128 -11.31 2.63 -14.88
C PHE A 128 -10.37 2.83 -13.70
N ALA A 129 -10.87 2.51 -12.51
CA ALA A 129 -10.07 2.36 -11.32
C ALA A 129 -10.11 0.89 -10.89
N GLU A 130 -8.94 0.28 -10.71
CA GLU A 130 -8.80 -1.08 -10.17
C GLU A 130 -8.16 -0.98 -8.79
N TYR A 131 -8.82 -1.58 -7.81
CA TYR A 131 -8.40 -1.59 -6.43
C TYR A 131 -7.98 -3.00 -6.04
N PHE A 132 -6.80 -3.07 -5.46
CA PHE A 132 -6.20 -4.28 -4.93
C PHE A 132 -6.24 -4.18 -3.42
N TYR A 133 -7.05 -5.03 -2.84
CA TYR A 133 -7.16 -5.20 -1.42
C TYR A 133 -6.13 -6.23 -0.97
N VAL A 134 -5.27 -5.86 -0.02
CA VAL A 134 -4.26 -6.73 0.59
C VAL A 134 -4.59 -6.89 2.06
N GLU A 135 -4.83 -8.12 2.48
CA GLU A 135 -5.11 -8.50 3.86
C GLU A 135 -3.85 -9.07 4.51
N LEU A 136 -3.51 -8.52 5.67
CA LEU A 136 -2.38 -8.95 6.48
C LEU A 136 -2.86 -9.42 7.85
N ASP A 137 -2.23 -10.47 8.37
CA ASP A 137 -2.42 -10.89 9.76
C ASP A 137 -1.72 -9.91 10.73
N HIS A 138 -1.85 -10.17 12.03
CA HIS A 138 -1.22 -9.35 13.08
C HIS A 138 0.31 -9.38 13.08
N ALA A 139 0.95 -10.39 12.49
CA ALA A 139 2.39 -10.46 12.29
C ALA A 139 2.83 -9.74 10.99
N GLY A 140 1.87 -9.29 10.19
CA GLY A 140 2.08 -8.64 8.92
C GLY A 140 2.44 -9.61 7.80
N ASN A 141 2.00 -10.86 7.88
CA ASN A 141 2.03 -11.79 6.75
C ASN A 141 0.81 -11.54 5.87
N ILE A 142 0.99 -11.62 4.55
CA ILE A 142 -0.12 -11.49 3.60
C ILE A 142 -0.90 -12.79 3.58
N ILE A 143 -2.18 -12.71 3.91
CA ILE A 143 -3.08 -13.87 4.01
C ILE A 143 -4.21 -13.82 2.97
N GLY A 144 -4.32 -12.73 2.23
CA GLY A 144 -5.29 -12.62 1.15
C GLY A 144 -5.08 -11.40 0.27
N THR A 145 -5.38 -11.57 -1.01
CA THR A 145 -5.39 -10.49 -2.00
C THR A 145 -6.66 -10.58 -2.83
N CYS A 146 -7.28 -9.45 -3.14
CA CYS A 146 -8.44 -9.38 -4.02
C CYS A 146 -8.38 -8.16 -4.94
N LYS A 147 -8.91 -8.31 -6.16
CA LYS A 147 -9.03 -7.25 -7.15
C LYS A 147 -10.50 -6.87 -7.37
N LYS A 148 -10.81 -5.58 -7.39
CA LYS A 148 -12.11 -5.03 -7.80
C LYS A 148 -11.94 -3.81 -8.70
N GLY A 149 -12.73 -3.76 -9.77
CA GLY A 149 -12.73 -2.64 -10.70
C GLY A 149 -14.02 -1.84 -10.62
N GLU A 150 -13.92 -0.53 -10.86
CA GLU A 150 -15.06 0.36 -11.08
C GLU A 150 -14.79 1.32 -12.24
N ILE A 151 -15.86 1.81 -12.86
CA ILE A 151 -15.81 2.83 -13.92
C ILE A 151 -15.85 4.20 -13.24
N ILE A 152 -14.95 5.10 -13.64
CA ILE A 152 -14.79 6.46 -13.09
C ILE A 152 -14.86 7.55 -14.16
#